data_AF-A0A5B7C1H9-F1
#
_entry.id   AF-A0A5B7C1H9-F1
#
_cell.length_a   1.000
_cell.length_b   1.000
_cell.length_c   1.000
_cell.angle_alpha   90.00
_cell.angle_beta   90.00
_cell.angle_gamma   90.00
#
_symmetry.space_group_name_H-M   'P 1'
#
loop_
_entity.id
_entity.type
_entity.pdbx_description
1 polymer ?
#
loop_
_entity_poly.entity_id
_entity_poly.type
_entity_poly.pdbx_seq_one_letter_code
_entity_poly.pdbx_strand_id
1 'polypeptide(L)'
;MFFSNNSIHNTHYDILGVKEDASYEEIRTSYRSAILNSHPDKLQKTSETSNPDHEQEDRFLEVQRAWEILGNSRSRMVYDSELRALRQDAVVAEDVSLEDLMVEDAGKVLELFYQCRCGDYFSIDSLELGKMGYPLLRDGSKISLQ
;
A
#
# COMPACT_ATOMS: atom_id res chain seq x y z
N MET A 1 8.56 18.77 -11.22
CA MET A 1 9.39 17.55 -11.17
C MET A 1 9.03 16.86 -9.86
N PHE A 2 8.26 15.78 -9.96
CA PHE A 2 7.69 15.07 -8.82
C PHE A 2 8.65 13.96 -8.39
N PHE A 3 9.21 14.07 -7.19
CA PHE A 3 9.63 12.89 -6.43
C PHE A 3 8.55 12.66 -5.38
N SER A 4 7.54 11.88 -5.76
CA SER A 4 6.56 11.34 -4.82
C SER A 4 7.24 10.23 -4.01
N ASN A 5 7.90 10.61 -2.92
CA ASN A 5 8.18 9.68 -1.82
C ASN A 5 6.98 9.72 -0.86
N ASN A 6 5.88 9.11 -1.26
CA ASN A 6 4.92 8.58 -0.31
C ASN A 6 4.91 7.07 -0.52
N SER A 7 5.85 6.41 0.15
CA SER A 7 5.92 4.96 0.18
C SER A 7 4.62 4.42 0.79
N ILE A 8 3.72 3.93 -0.06
CA ILE A 8 2.96 2.73 0.29
C ILE A 8 4.03 1.64 0.44
N HIS A 9 4.63 1.56 1.63
CA HIS A 9 5.57 0.49 1.93
C HIS A 9 4.76 -0.79 1.97
N ASN A 10 4.76 -1.54 0.87
CA ASN A 10 4.22 -2.89 0.82
C ASN A 10 4.82 -3.66 2.00
N THR A 11 3.98 -4.16 2.89
CA THR A 11 4.42 -5.02 3.98
C THR A 11 4.90 -6.35 3.41
N HIS A 12 5.64 -7.13 4.20
CA HIS A 12 6.02 -8.48 3.78
C HIS A 12 4.78 -9.37 3.52
N TYR A 13 3.66 -9.07 4.16
CA TYR A 13 2.38 -9.73 3.92
C TYR A 13 1.81 -9.37 2.55
N ASP A 14 1.86 -8.08 2.17
CA ASP A 14 1.44 -7.60 0.83
C ASP A 14 2.31 -8.19 -0.28
N ILE A 15 3.62 -8.29 -0.06
CA ILE A 15 4.57 -8.91 -1.01
C ILE A 15 4.23 -10.38 -1.26
N LEU A 16 3.86 -11.11 -0.20
CA LEU A 16 3.42 -12.50 -0.31
C LEU A 16 1.93 -12.64 -0.68
N GLY A 17 1.18 -11.54 -0.82
CA GLY A 17 -0.24 -11.56 -1.14
C GLY A 17 -1.10 -12.28 -0.08
N VAL A 18 -0.68 -12.25 1.17
CA VAL A 18 -1.39 -12.87 2.30
C VAL A 18 -1.78 -11.79 3.31
N LYS A 19 -2.76 -12.10 4.16
CA LYS A 19 -3.16 -11.20 5.24
C LYS A 19 -2.19 -11.31 6.43
N GLU A 20 -2.17 -10.29 7.29
CA GLU A 20 -1.36 -10.28 8.52
C GLU A 20 -1.76 -11.36 9.53
N ASP A 21 -3.04 -11.77 9.51
CA ASP A 21 -3.59 -12.86 10.32
C ASP A 21 -3.34 -14.26 9.70
N ALA A 22 -2.68 -14.34 8.54
CA ALA A 22 -2.43 -15.60 7.86
C ALA A 22 -1.63 -16.58 8.72
N SER A 23 -2.03 -17.85 8.67
CA SER A 23 -1.34 -18.95 9.30
C SER A 23 -0.01 -19.24 8.61
N TYR A 24 0.88 -19.95 9.31
CA TYR A 24 2.17 -20.37 8.74
C TYR A 24 2.02 -21.19 7.44
N GLU A 25 1.02 -22.06 7.37
CA GLU A 25 0.76 -22.89 6.19
C GLU A 25 0.29 -22.05 4.99
N GLU A 26 -0.50 -21.00 5.22
CA GLU A 26 -0.93 -20.06 4.18
C GLU A 26 0.25 -19.25 3.64
N ILE A 27 1.09 -18.72 4.53
CA ILE A 27 2.32 -17.99 4.17
C ILE A 27 3.24 -18.89 3.34
N ARG A 28 3.43 -20.14 3.78
CA ARG A 28 4.27 -21.13 3.09
C ARG A 28 3.73 -21.50 1.71
N THR A 29 2.42 -21.67 1.60
CA THR A 29 1.77 -22.00 0.33
C THR A 29 1.89 -20.83 -0.64
N SER A 30 1.63 -19.61 -0.16
CA SER A 30 1.75 -18.41 -0.99
C SER A 30 3.19 -18.17 -1.45
N TYR A 31 4.17 -18.33 -0.55
CA TYR A 31 5.59 -18.23 -0.91
C TYR A 31 5.97 -19.20 -2.04
N ARG A 32 5.55 -20.48 -1.95
CA ARG A 32 5.80 -21.46 -3.00
C ARG A 32 5.21 -21.04 -4.35
N SER A 33 3.96 -20.58 -4.34
CA SER A 33 3.31 -20.08 -5.55
C SER A 33 4.00 -18.83 -6.12
N ALA A 34 4.39 -17.89 -5.25
CA ALA A 34 5.09 -16.67 -5.64
C ALA A 34 6.44 -16.97 -6.30
N ILE A 35 7.27 -17.83 -5.69
CA ILE A 35 8.56 -18.26 -6.24
C ILE A 35 8.42 -18.99 -7.58
N LEU A 36 7.41 -19.84 -7.74
CA LEU A 36 7.15 -20.53 -9.01
C LEU A 36 6.75 -19.57 -10.13
N ASN A 37 6.06 -18.48 -9.79
CA ASN A 37 5.65 -17.46 -10.74
C ASN A 37 6.79 -16.48 -11.08
N SER A 38 7.73 -16.27 -10.15
CA SER A 38 8.88 -15.36 -10.31
C SER A 38 10.20 -16.06 -10.64
N HIS A 39 10.19 -17.35 -10.99
CA HIS A 39 11.42 -18.11 -11.23
C HIS A 39 12.08 -17.73 -12.58
N PRO A 40 13.38 -17.40 -12.60
CA PRO A 40 14.08 -16.92 -13.80
C PRO A 40 14.20 -17.97 -14.92
N ASP A 41 14.06 -19.26 -14.63
CA ASP A 41 14.11 -20.35 -15.62
C ASP A 41 12.93 -20.32 -16.63
N LYS A 42 11.80 -19.70 -16.28
CA LYS A 42 10.73 -19.42 -17.25
C LYS A 42 11.06 -18.25 -18.19
N LEU A 43 12.06 -17.44 -17.87
CA LEU A 43 12.40 -16.20 -18.57
C LEU A 43 13.35 -16.42 -19.76
N GLN A 44 14.14 -17.50 -19.75
CA GLN A 44 15.05 -17.81 -20.86
C GLN A 44 14.34 -18.18 -22.17
N LYS A 45 13.01 -18.36 -22.19
CA LYS A 45 12.24 -18.65 -23.41
C LYS A 45 11.57 -17.44 -24.05
N THR A 46 11.59 -16.28 -23.41
CA THR A 46 10.84 -15.09 -23.86
C THR A 46 11.69 -13.83 -23.85
N SER A 47 12.97 -13.92 -24.18
CA SER A 47 13.87 -12.77 -24.28
C SER A 47 13.97 -12.28 -25.73
N GLU A 48 12.86 -11.80 -26.28
CA GLU A 48 12.85 -10.85 -27.39
C GLU A 48 11.73 -9.85 -27.12
N THR A 49 12.10 -8.60 -26.82
CA THR A 49 11.25 -7.41 -26.62
C THR A 49 11.15 -6.94 -25.16
N SER A 50 11.81 -5.80 -24.91
CA SER A 50 11.57 -4.79 -23.86
C SER A 50 11.72 -5.22 -22.39
N ASN A 51 12.93 -5.02 -21.83
CA ASN A 51 13.26 -4.83 -20.41
C ASN A 51 12.25 -5.34 -19.34
N PRO A 52 11.95 -6.66 -19.26
CA PRO A 52 11.14 -7.23 -18.17
C PRO A 52 12.00 -7.78 -17.03
N ASP A 53 13.32 -7.90 -17.24
CA ASP A 53 14.22 -8.66 -16.38
C ASP A 53 14.44 -7.99 -15.03
N HIS A 54 14.60 -6.66 -15.00
CA HIS A 54 14.83 -5.93 -13.75
C HIS A 54 13.63 -5.96 -12.80
N GLU A 55 12.41 -5.71 -13.28
CA GLU A 55 11.21 -5.71 -12.44
C GLU A 55 10.87 -7.10 -11.89
N GLN A 56 11.22 -8.18 -12.61
CA GLN A 56 10.92 -9.54 -12.18
C GLN A 56 11.99 -10.14 -11.26
N GLU A 57 13.27 -9.78 -11.47
CA GLU A 57 14.36 -10.12 -10.56
C GLU A 57 14.19 -9.42 -9.20
N ASP A 58 13.78 -8.14 -9.21
CA ASP A 58 13.45 -7.40 -8.00
C ASP A 58 12.30 -8.05 -7.22
N ARG A 59 11.26 -8.54 -7.91
CA ARG A 59 10.14 -9.24 -7.27
C ARG A 59 10.54 -10.58 -6.64
N PHE A 60 11.42 -11.35 -7.28
CA PHE A 60 11.93 -12.59 -6.68
C PHE A 60 12.67 -12.30 -5.37
N LEU A 61 13.52 -11.28 -5.36
CA LEU A 61 14.27 -10.86 -4.18
C LEU A 61 13.36 -10.31 -3.08
N GLU A 62 12.30 -9.59 -3.42
CA GLU A 62 11.28 -9.13 -2.45
C GLU A 62 10.53 -10.29 -1.81
N VAL A 63 10.07 -11.26 -2.61
CA VAL A 63 9.38 -12.46 -2.12
C VAL A 63 10.29 -13.27 -1.19
N GLN A 64 11.57 -13.41 -1.53
CA GLN A 64 12.54 -14.10 -0.69
C GLN A 64 12.75 -13.38 0.65
N ARG A 65 12.96 -12.06 0.63
CA ARG A 65 13.10 -11.24 1.86
C ARG A 65 11.86 -11.35 2.75
N ALA A 66 10.67 -11.30 2.16
CA ALA A 66 9.42 -11.45 2.90
C ALA A 66 9.32 -12.83 3.58
N TRP A 67 9.74 -13.89 2.90
CA TRP A 67 9.77 -15.24 3.47
C TRP A 67 10.80 -15.41 4.60
N GLU A 68 11.97 -14.78 4.50
CA GLU A 68 13.00 -14.84 5.56
C GLU A 68 12.48 -14.28 6.89
N ILE A 69 11.59 -13.28 6.83
CA ILE A 69 10.98 -12.66 8.00
C ILE A 69 9.72 -13.42 8.44
N LEU A 70 8.78 -13.66 7.52
CA LEU A 70 7.48 -14.25 7.85
C LEU A 70 7.52 -15.77 8.06
N GLY A 71 8.51 -16.46 7.49
CA GLY A 71 8.69 -17.90 7.59
C GLY A 71 9.29 -18.36 8.93
N ASN A 72 9.82 -17.45 9.75
CA ASN A 72 10.32 -17.76 11.09
C ASN A 72 9.42 -17.12 12.15
N SER A 73 8.91 -17.91 13.11
CA SER A 73 7.99 -17.41 14.14
C SER A 73 8.57 -16.28 15.00
N ARG A 74 9.89 -16.32 15.30
CA ARG A 74 10.57 -15.28 16.07
C ARG A 74 10.74 -14.00 15.24
N SER A 75 11.20 -14.13 14.00
CA SER A 75 11.37 -12.96 13.11
C SER A 75 10.02 -12.31 12.78
N ARG A 76 8.98 -13.11 12.52
CA ARG A 76 7.61 -12.63 12.33
C ARG A 76 7.10 -11.87 13.54
N MET A 77 7.31 -12.39 14.76
CA MET A 77 6.86 -11.70 15.98
C MET A 77 7.53 -10.34 16.17
N VAL A 78 8.83 -10.23 15.87
CA VAL A 78 9.55 -8.95 15.93
C VAL A 78 9.00 -7.99 14.87
N TYR A 79 8.83 -8.47 13.64
CA TYR A 79 8.27 -7.69 12.55
C TYR A 79 6.85 -7.19 12.84
N ASP A 80 5.98 -8.05 13.38
CA ASP A 80 4.61 -7.69 13.75
C ASP A 80 4.58 -6.65 14.88
N SER A 81 5.54 -6.71 15.81
CA SER A 81 5.70 -5.72 16.87
C SER A 81 6.15 -4.36 16.31
N GLU A 82 7.12 -4.36 15.40
CA GLU A 82 7.60 -3.15 14.72
C GLU A 82 6.48 -2.53 13.88
N LEU A 83 5.76 -3.34 13.10
CA LEU A 83 4.63 -2.90 12.29
C LEU A 83 3.52 -2.28 13.15
N ARG A 84 3.25 -2.86 14.32
CA ARG A 84 2.31 -2.29 15.29
C ARG A 84 2.80 -0.97 15.87
N ALA A 85 4.08 -0.87 16.22
CA ALA A 85 4.67 0.37 16.73
C ALA A 85 4.61 1.50 15.70
N LEU A 86 4.96 1.21 14.44
CA LEU A 86 4.84 2.17 13.33
C LEU A 86 3.41 2.69 13.14
N ARG A 87 2.40 1.84 13.41
CA ARG A 87 0.99 2.23 13.36
C ARG A 87 0.53 3.01 14.60
N GLN A 88 1.16 2.78 15.75
CA GLN A 88 0.80 3.44 17.02
C GLN A 88 1.39 4.84 17.17
N ASP A 89 2.46 5.18 16.45
CA ASP A 89 3.04 6.53 16.44
C ASP A 89 2.24 7.57 15.63
N ALA A 90 1.10 7.19 15.06
CA ALA A 90 0.09 8.15 14.63
C ALA A 90 -0.62 8.73 15.87
N VAL A 91 0.04 9.66 16.56
CA VAL A 91 -0.64 10.56 17.51
C VAL A 91 -1.58 11.43 16.67
N VAL A 92 -2.80 10.94 16.45
CA VAL A 92 -3.84 11.70 15.77
C VAL A 92 -4.23 12.83 16.70
N ALA A 93 -3.93 14.07 16.30
CA ALA A 93 -4.26 15.25 17.10
C ALA A 93 -5.77 15.46 17.22
N GLU A 94 -6.52 15.07 16.18
CA GLU A 94 -7.98 15.19 16.09
C GLU A 94 -8.49 14.24 15.01
N ASP A 95 -9.55 13.47 15.31
CA ASP A 95 -10.29 12.74 14.28
C ASP A 95 -11.19 13.74 13.53
N VAL A 96 -10.88 13.98 12.27
CA VAL A 96 -11.64 14.90 11.40
C VAL A 96 -12.57 14.08 10.53
N SER A 97 -13.88 14.38 10.56
CA SER A 97 -14.83 13.69 9.71
C SER A 97 -14.71 14.16 8.26
N LEU A 98 -15.05 13.29 7.31
CA LEU A 98 -15.04 13.68 5.89
C LEU A 98 -16.09 14.76 5.56
N GLU A 99 -17.07 14.97 6.44
CA GLU A 99 -18.10 16.01 6.33
C GLU A 99 -17.56 17.39 6.73
N ASP A 100 -16.51 17.43 7.56
CA ASP A 100 -15.86 18.67 8.01
C ASP A 100 -14.80 19.18 7.01
N LEU A 101 -14.49 18.39 5.98
CA LEU A 101 -13.59 18.78 4.90
C LEU A 101 -14.30 19.73 3.93
N MET A 102 -13.65 20.85 3.62
CA MET A 102 -14.08 21.73 2.56
C MET A 102 -13.67 21.12 1.22
N VAL A 103 -14.55 21.18 0.21
CA VAL A 103 -14.28 20.58 -1.10
C VAL A 103 -14.22 21.64 -2.19
N GLU A 104 -13.14 21.64 -2.96
CA GLU A 104 -12.98 22.44 -4.16
C GLU A 104 -13.01 21.54 -5.40
N ASP A 105 -13.84 21.91 -6.37
CA ASP A 105 -13.93 21.21 -7.65
C ASP A 105 -12.93 21.81 -8.63
N ALA A 106 -11.71 21.29 -8.62
CA ALA A 106 -10.64 21.64 -9.58
C ALA A 106 -10.84 20.97 -10.96
N GLY A 107 -12.04 20.47 -11.26
CA GLY A 107 -12.47 19.97 -12.57
C GLY A 107 -12.19 18.50 -12.83
N LYS A 108 -10.95 18.01 -12.64
CA LYS A 108 -10.58 16.60 -12.91
C LYS A 108 -10.53 15.72 -11.67
N VAL A 109 -10.20 16.29 -10.53
CA VAL A 109 -10.12 15.64 -9.22
C VAL A 109 -10.77 16.58 -8.20
N LEU A 110 -11.48 16.01 -7.24
CA LEU A 110 -11.98 16.77 -6.10
C LEU A 110 -10.84 16.92 -5.12
N GLU A 111 -10.57 18.15 -4.69
CA GLU A 111 -9.59 18.44 -3.66
C GLU A 111 -10.33 18.75 -2.37
N LEU A 112 -10.06 17.97 -1.32
CA LEU A 112 -10.63 18.14 0.00
C LEU A 112 -9.58 18.76 0.91
N PHE A 113 -9.93 19.81 1.64
CA PHE A 113 -9.01 20.49 2.56
C PHE A 113 -9.60 20.72 3.95
N TYR A 114 -8.74 20.58 4.96
CA TYR A 114 -9.04 20.85 6.37
C TYR A 114 -8.12 21.95 6.89
N GLN A 115 -8.70 23.00 7.47
CA GLN A 115 -7.93 24.08 8.08
C GLN A 115 -7.53 23.69 9.50
N CYS A 116 -6.23 23.60 9.76
CA CYS A 116 -5.69 23.29 11.07
C CYS A 116 -5.76 24.51 12.00
N ARG A 117 -5.89 24.27 13.30
CA ARG A 117 -5.93 25.32 14.34
C ARG A 117 -4.64 26.15 14.42
N CYS A 118 -3.52 25.65 13.88
CA CYS A 118 -2.27 26.40 13.78
C CYS A 118 -2.22 27.41 12.62
N GLY A 119 -3.20 27.36 11.70
CA GLY A 119 -3.25 28.20 10.50
C GLY A 119 -2.77 27.51 9.22
N ASP A 120 -2.20 26.30 9.30
CA ASP A 120 -1.89 25.45 8.14
C ASP A 120 -3.16 24.75 7.61
N TYR A 121 -3.07 24.11 6.45
CA TYR A 121 -4.13 23.27 5.90
C TYR A 121 -3.58 21.89 5.53
N PHE A 122 -4.42 20.88 5.70
CA PHE A 122 -4.22 19.56 5.10
C PHE A 122 -5.08 19.49 3.84
N SER A 123 -4.56 18.92 2.75
CA SER A 123 -5.36 18.60 1.58
C SER A 123 -5.15 17.15 1.14
N ILE A 124 -6.21 16.55 0.60
CA ILE A 124 -6.22 15.21 0.04
C ILE A 124 -7.13 15.22 -1.19
N ASP A 125 -6.70 14.58 -2.27
CA ASP A 125 -7.50 14.50 -3.48
C ASP A 125 -8.35 13.21 -3.55
N SER A 126 -9.37 13.24 -4.41
CA SER A 126 -10.28 12.10 -4.64
C SER A 126 -9.60 10.80 -5.08
N LEU A 127 -8.44 10.88 -5.75
CA LEU A 127 -7.69 9.69 -6.16
C LEU A 127 -6.94 9.10 -4.96
N GLU A 128 -6.38 9.94 -4.10
CA GLU A 128 -5.76 9.51 -2.84
C GLU A 128 -6.77 8.88 -1.88
N LEU A 129 -7.94 9.50 -1.70
CA LEU A 129 -9.04 8.91 -0.92
C LEU A 129 -9.49 7.54 -1.47
N GLY A 130 -9.58 7.40 -2.80
CA GLY A 130 -9.91 6.14 -3.44
C GLY A 130 -8.89 5.03 -3.12
N LYS A 131 -7.59 5.35 -3.09
CA LYS A 131 -6.53 4.40 -2.70
C LYS A 131 -6.62 3.99 -1.23
N MET A 132 -7.12 4.87 -0.37
CA MET A 132 -7.37 4.59 1.05
C MET A 132 -8.66 3.78 1.29
N GLY A 133 -9.40 3.44 0.24
CA GLY A 133 -10.65 2.69 0.35
C GLY A 133 -11.90 3.57 0.56
N TYR A 134 -11.78 4.88 0.35
CA TYR A 134 -12.88 5.84 0.44
C TYR A 134 -13.17 6.47 -0.94
N PRO A 135 -13.63 5.69 -1.93
CA PRO A 135 -13.97 6.25 -3.23
C PRO A 135 -15.17 7.21 -3.09
N LEU A 136 -15.04 8.38 -3.71
CA LEU A 136 -16.08 9.40 -3.74
C LEU A 136 -16.94 9.24 -5.00
N LEU A 137 -18.25 9.18 -4.83
CA LEU A 137 -19.21 9.25 -5.92
C LEU A 137 -19.64 10.71 -6.13
N ARG A 138 -19.59 11.15 -7.38
CA ARG A 138 -20.07 12.47 -7.82
C ARG A 138 -21.44 12.32 -8.48
N ASP A 139 -22.49 12.76 -7.80
CA ASP A 139 -23.84 12.88 -8.38
C ASP A 139 -24.21 14.37 -8.49
N GLY A 140 -23.84 14.98 -9.62
CA GLY A 140 -24.01 16.42 -9.85
C GLY A 140 -23.15 17.27 -8.91
N SER A 141 -23.80 18.08 -8.05
CA SER A 141 -23.16 18.90 -7.01
C SER A 141 -23.01 18.19 -5.66
N LYS A 142 -23.51 16.95 -5.55
CA LYS A 142 -23.47 16.17 -4.32
C LYS A 142 -22.35 15.13 -4.39
N ILE A 143 -21.50 15.16 -3.39
CA ILE A 143 -20.42 14.20 -3.15
C ILE A 143 -20.85 13.28 -2.02
N SER A 144 -20.64 11.98 -2.19
CA SER A 144 -20.98 10.97 -1.18
C SER A 144 -19.95 9.85 -1.22
N LEU A 145 -19.71 9.23 -0.07
CA LEU A 145 -18.87 8.03 0.04
C LEU A 145 -19.65 6.83 -0.51
N GLN A 146 -18.95 5.95 -1.23
CA GLN A 146 -19.51 4.71 -1.76
C GLN A 146 -19.58 3.61 -0.69
#